data_AF-A0AAV3NWA5-F1
#
_entry.id   AF-A0AAV3NWA5-F1
#
_cell.length_a   1.000
_cell.length_b   1.000
_cell.length_c   1.000
_cell.angle_alpha   90.00
_cell.angle_beta   90.00
_cell.angle_gamma   90.00
#
_symmetry.space_group_name_H-M   'P 1'
#
loop_
_entity.id
_entity.type
_entity.pdbx_description
1 polymer ?
#
loop_
_entity_poly.entity_id
_entity_poly.type
_entity_poly.pdbx_seq_one_letter_code
_entity_poly.pdbx_strand_id
1 'polypeptide(L)'
;MNPFKCAFGVTSGKFLGFVVRRSGIKIEQAKIDVIVAMPEPRTCMSSKVCKGSFQNVKTYLMSPPVLAAPIQGKPLILYVAVQEQ
;
A
#
# COMPACT_ATOMS: atom_id res chain seq x y z
N MET A 1 9.90 -16.45 18.78
CA MET A 1 8.90 -16.53 17.69
C MET A 1 7.68 -17.27 18.23
N ASN A 2 6.45 -16.92 17.82
CA ASN A 2 5.23 -17.60 18.27
C ASN A 2 4.75 -18.60 17.19
N PRO A 3 4.88 -19.92 17.38
CA PRO A 3 4.56 -20.92 16.36
C PRO A 3 3.09 -20.88 15.90
N PHE A 4 2.15 -20.57 16.80
CA PHE A 4 0.72 -20.51 16.49
C PHE A 4 0.32 -19.34 15.58
N LYS A 5 1.21 -18.35 15.43
CA LYS A 5 1.01 -17.18 14.55
C LYS A 5 1.87 -17.26 13.28
N CYS A 6 2.59 -18.35 13.08
CA CYS A 6 3.45 -18.54 11.93
C CYS A 6 2.73 -19.32 10.82
N ALA A 7 2.90 -18.87 9.58
CA ALA A 7 2.51 -19.62 8.39
C ALA A 7 3.78 -20.10 7.69
N PHE A 8 3.90 -21.41 7.49
CA PHE A 8 5.05 -22.03 6.81
C PHE A 8 4.57 -22.81 5.59
N GLY A 9 5.35 -22.77 4.50
CA GLY A 9 5.04 -23.54 3.28
C GLY A 9 3.79 -23.09 2.51
N VAL A 10 3.23 -21.91 2.79
CA VAL A 10 2.02 -21.41 2.12
C VAL A 10 2.35 -20.81 0.75
N THR A 11 1.48 -21.07 -0.25
CA THR A 11 1.63 -20.54 -1.62
C THR A 11 1.03 -19.14 -1.79
N SER A 12 0.14 -18.75 -0.88
CA SER A 12 -0.41 -17.40 -0.74
C SER A 12 -0.84 -17.12 0.70
N GLY A 13 -0.80 -15.86 1.11
CA GLY A 13 -1.24 -15.46 2.45
C GLY A 13 -1.44 -13.95 2.58
N LYS A 14 -2.10 -13.53 3.67
CA LYS A 14 -2.27 -12.11 4.01
C LYS A 14 -1.13 -11.67 4.93
N PHE A 15 -0.36 -10.67 4.51
CA PHE A 15 0.78 -10.14 5.27
C PHE A 15 0.78 -8.62 5.22
N LEU A 16 0.84 -7.96 6.39
CA LEU A 16 0.77 -6.49 6.52
C LEU A 16 -0.42 -5.87 5.77
N GLY A 17 -1.54 -6.61 5.66
CA GLY A 17 -2.73 -6.15 4.95
C GLY A 17 -2.66 -6.28 3.42
N PHE A 18 -1.65 -6.95 2.86
CA PHE A 18 -1.54 -7.28 1.44
C PHE A 18 -1.72 -8.78 1.22
N VAL A 19 -2.15 -9.16 0.01
CA VAL A 19 -2.21 -10.55 -0.41
C VAL A 19 -0.92 -10.90 -1.14
N VAL A 20 -0.09 -11.73 -0.52
CA VAL A 20 1.17 -12.21 -1.09
C VAL A 20 0.90 -13.52 -1.82
N ARG A 21 1.29 -13.61 -3.09
CA ARG A 21 1.21 -14.82 -3.93
C ARG A 21 2.56 -15.05 -4.61
N ARG A 22 2.78 -16.24 -5.18
CA ARG A 22 3.92 -16.48 -6.10
C ARG A 22 3.97 -15.49 -7.27
N SER A 23 2.83 -15.00 -7.73
CA SER A 23 2.73 -14.00 -8.80
C SER A 23 3.05 -12.56 -8.36
N GLY A 24 3.39 -12.35 -7.08
CA GLY A 24 3.65 -11.03 -6.50
C GLY A 24 2.66 -10.63 -5.41
N ILE A 25 2.78 -9.38 -4.96
CA ILE A 25 1.97 -8.79 -3.89
C ILE A 25 0.83 -8.01 -4.52
N LYS A 26 -0.39 -8.30 -4.08
CA LYS A 26 -1.61 -7.64 -4.56
C LYS A 26 -2.36 -6.99 -3.41
N ILE A 27 -3.04 -5.89 -3.70
CA ILE A 27 -4.02 -5.31 -2.78
C ILE A 27 -5.30 -6.17 -2.83
N GLU A 28 -5.94 -6.31 -1.68
CA GLU A 28 -7.24 -6.93 -1.55
C GLU A 28 -8.34 -6.05 -2.18
N GLN A 29 -9.22 -6.64 -3.00
CA GLN A 29 -10.23 -5.88 -3.75
C GLN A 29 -11.08 -4.95 -2.86
N ALA A 30 -11.47 -5.41 -1.68
CA ALA A 30 -12.23 -4.60 -0.72
C ALA A 30 -11.54 -3.28 -0.34
N LYS A 31 -10.20 -3.24 -0.31
CA LYS A 31 -9.46 -1.99 -0.05
C LYS A 31 -9.50 -1.04 -1.23
N ILE A 32 -9.48 -1.57 -2.46
CA ILE A 32 -9.59 -0.78 -3.69
C ILE A 32 -10.97 -0.12 -3.73
N ASP A 33 -12.02 -0.88 -3.44
CA ASP A 33 -13.40 -0.39 -3.50
C ASP A 33 -13.62 0.78 -2.53
N VAL A 34 -13.04 0.70 -1.32
CA VAL A 34 -13.07 1.79 -0.32
C VAL A 34 -12.32 3.03 -0.82
N ILE A 35 -11.16 2.88 -1.46
CA ILE A 35 -10.40 4.01 -2.01
C ILE A 35 -11.19 4.70 -3.14
N VAL A 36 -11.83 3.91 -4.01
CA VAL A 36 -12.66 4.43 -5.10
C VAL A 36 -13.83 5.24 -4.54
N ALA A 37 -14.53 4.69 -3.54
CA ALA A 37 -15.70 5.30 -2.91
C ALA A 37 -15.38 6.51 -2.01
N MET A 38 -14.10 6.84 -1.78
CA MET A 38 -13.72 7.93 -0.89
C MET A 38 -14.25 9.27 -1.39
N PRO A 39 -14.96 10.05 -0.56
CA PRO A 39 -15.53 11.33 -0.96
C PRO A 39 -14.44 12.38 -1.21
N GLU A 40 -14.75 13.40 -2.01
CA GLU A 40 -13.83 14.51 -2.24
C GLU A 40 -13.52 15.27 -0.93
N PRO A 41 -12.27 15.77 -0.74
CA PRO A 41 -11.90 16.49 0.45
C PRO A 41 -12.66 17.82 0.55
N ARG A 42 -13.31 18.07 1.70
CA ARG A 42 -14.14 19.26 1.93
C ARG A 42 -13.33 20.55 2.08
N THR A 43 -12.06 20.47 2.44
CA THR A 43 -11.19 21.64 2.72
C THR A 43 -10.58 22.27 1.46
N CYS A 44 -10.54 21.56 0.33
CA CYS A 44 -9.97 22.06 -0.92
C CYS A 44 -11.04 22.28 -2.02
N MET A 45 -12.17 22.81 -1.58
CA MET A 45 -13.53 22.62 -2.13
C MET A 45 -13.80 23.02 -3.59
N SER A 46 -12.82 23.50 -4.37
CA SER A 46 -13.12 24.00 -5.73
C SER A 46 -11.94 24.11 -6.70
N SER A 47 -10.70 23.84 -6.28
CA SER A 47 -9.56 23.95 -7.20
C SER A 47 -9.42 22.68 -8.06
N LYS A 48 -9.32 22.85 -9.39
CA LYS A 48 -9.04 21.74 -10.32
C LYS A 48 -7.75 20.99 -9.94
N VAL A 49 -6.78 21.72 -9.38
CA VAL A 49 -5.51 21.18 -8.89
C VAL A 49 -5.73 20.20 -7.74
N CYS A 50 -6.55 20.54 -6.72
CA CYS A 50 -6.78 19.60 -5.62
C CYS A 50 -7.46 18.32 -6.09
N LYS A 51 -8.47 18.44 -6.96
CA LYS A 51 -9.15 17.28 -7.53
C LYS A 51 -8.19 16.37 -8.30
N GLY A 52 -7.31 16.96 -9.11
CA GLY A 52 -6.25 16.23 -9.81
C GLY A 52 -5.29 15.53 -8.84
N SER A 53 -4.77 16.24 -7.84
CA SER A 53 -3.85 15.67 -6.83
C SER A 53 -4.50 14.55 -6.03
N PHE A 54 -5.75 14.70 -5.61
CA PHE A 54 -6.48 13.66 -4.89
C PHE A 54 -6.69 12.41 -5.76
N GLN A 55 -7.03 12.60 -7.04
CA GLN A 55 -7.14 11.48 -7.98
C GLN A 55 -5.79 10.77 -8.18
N ASN A 56 -4.68 11.52 -8.22
CA ASN A 56 -3.34 10.92 -8.31
C ASN A 56 -3.03 10.05 -7.09
N VAL A 57 -3.37 10.53 -5.89
CA VAL A 57 -3.21 9.75 -4.65
C VAL A 57 -4.07 8.49 -4.68
N LYS A 58 -5.34 8.57 -5.09
CA LYS A 58 -6.20 7.39 -5.25
C LYS A 58 -5.57 6.37 -6.20
N THR A 59 -5.12 6.80 -7.37
CA THR A 59 -4.46 5.93 -8.36
C THR A 59 -3.22 5.27 -7.80
N TYR A 60 -2.36 6.02 -7.09
CA TYR A 60 -1.17 5.48 -6.46
C TYR A 60 -1.51 4.40 -5.42
N LEU A 61 -2.52 4.64 -4.59
CA LEU A 61 -2.94 3.69 -3.54
C LEU A 61 -3.64 2.43 -4.09
N MET A 62 -4.23 2.48 -5.29
CA MET A 62 -4.84 1.32 -5.93
C MET A 62 -3.82 0.33 -6.50
N SER A 63 -2.62 0.80 -6.86
CA SER A 63 -1.55 -0.03 -7.41
C SER A 63 -0.18 0.49 -6.96
N PRO A 64 0.13 0.46 -5.65
CA PRO A 64 1.41 0.91 -5.14
C PRO A 64 2.52 0.05 -5.73
N PRO A 65 3.73 0.61 -5.90
CA PRO A 65 4.87 -0.15 -6.36
C PRO A 65 5.05 -1.39 -5.48
N VAL A 66 5.22 -2.54 -6.13
CA VAL A 66 5.38 -3.84 -5.46
C VAL A 66 6.56 -3.75 -4.50
N LEU A 67 6.35 -4.13 -3.24
CA LEU A 67 7.45 -4.40 -2.32
C LEU A 67 8.27 -5.55 -2.94
N ALA A 68 9.40 -5.20 -3.57
CA ALA A 68 10.32 -6.21 -4.08
C ALA A 68 11.02 -6.88 -2.90
N ALA A 69 11.31 -8.18 -3.03
CA ALA A 69 12.18 -8.84 -2.07
C ALA A 69 13.53 -8.11 -2.04
N PRO A 70 14.14 -7.95 -0.85
CA PRO A 70 15.46 -7.35 -0.76
C PRO A 70 16.46 -8.16 -1.59
N ILE A 71 17.29 -7.45 -2.35
CA ILE A 71 18.28 -8.08 -3.23
C ILE A 71 19.50 -8.40 -2.38
N GLN A 72 19.89 -9.67 -2.35
CA GLN A 72 21.07 -10.12 -1.60
C GLN A 72 22.32 -9.33 -2.03
N GLY A 73 23.11 -8.87 -1.07
CA GLY A 73 24.34 -8.11 -1.31
C GLY A 73 24.13 -6.62 -1.62
N LYS A 74 22.89 -6.14 -1.76
CA LYS A 74 22.60 -4.71 -1.88
C LYS A 74 22.28 -4.11 -0.50
N PRO A 75 22.82 -2.92 -0.16
CA PRO A 75 22.49 -2.27 1.10
C PRO A 75 21.01 -1.85 1.12
N LEU A 76 20.38 -1.98 2.29
CA LEU A 76 19.04 -1.47 2.53
C LEU A 76 19.14 0.00 2.94
N ILE A 77 18.35 0.86 2.28
CA ILE A 77 18.30 2.29 2.57
C ILE A 77 16.99 2.57 3.33
N LEU A 78 17.10 3.13 4.53
CA LEU A 78 15.95 3.51 5.35
C LEU A 78 15.76 5.03 5.27
N TYR A 79 14.59 5.46 4.80
CA TYR A 79 14.17 6.86 4.83
C TYR A 79 13.29 7.09 6.06
N VAL A 80 13.70 8.02 6.93
CA VAL A 80 12.93 8.42 8.11
C VAL A 80 12.53 9.87 7.93
N ALA A 81 11.24 10.16 8.07
CA ALA A 81 10.71 11.50 8.12
C ALA A 81 10.00 11.70 9.45
N VAL A 82 10.20 12.87 10.06
CA VAL A 82 9.50 13.28 11.28
C VAL A 82 8.74 14.55 10.94
N GLN A 83 7.48 14.61 11.37
CA GLN A 83 6.64 15.80 11.28
C GLN A 83 6.34 16.27 12.69
N GLU A 84 6.74 17.50 13.01
CA GLU A 84 6.31 18.14 14.25
C GLU A 84 4.94 18.78 14.04
N GLN A 85 4.07 18.63 15.06
CA GLN A 85 2.68 19.09 15.05
C GLN A 85 2.55 20.56 15.40
#